data_AF-A0A7W9Z7W1-F1
#
_entry.id   AF-A0A7W9Z7W1-F1
#
_cell.length_a   1.000
_cell.length_b   1.000
_cell.length_c   1.000
_cell.angle_alpha   90.00
_cell.angle_beta   90.00
_cell.angle_gamma   90.00
#
_symmetry.space_group_name_H-M   'P 1'
#
loop_
_entity.id
_entity.type
_entity.pdbx_description
1 polymer ?
#
loop_
_entity_poly.entity_id
_entity_poly.type
_entity_poly.pdbx_seq_one_letter_code
_entity_poly.pdbx_strand_id
1 'polypeptide(L)'
;MTYLPALVTLLTMFLLAGTMYAVSRARGRHGIKAPAVTGHPAFERAYRVQMNTLEGTVMFLPTLWLAANYGFSGWAGIAGLVWLVGRVWYALAYLKDETKRGPGFTVSAIAWVALLVMACIAVCRLMLLG
;
A
#
# COMPACT_ATOMS: atom_id res chain seq x y z
N MET A 1 -15.38 12.02 14.40
CA MET A 1 -14.58 10.88 13.92
C MET A 1 -15.16 10.41 12.60
N THR A 2 -14.36 10.35 11.54
CA THR A 2 -14.82 9.88 10.22
C THR A 2 -14.52 8.38 10.06
N TYR A 3 -15.37 7.62 9.37
CA TYR A 3 -15.15 6.20 9.10
C TYR A 3 -14.20 5.93 7.92
N LEU A 4 -13.64 6.97 7.31
CA LEU A 4 -12.77 6.87 6.14
C LEU A 4 -11.52 6.00 6.39
N PRO A 5 -10.77 6.12 7.50
CA PRO A 5 -9.60 5.25 7.75
C PRO A 5 -9.95 3.76 7.83
N ALA A 6 -11.13 3.43 8.36
CA ALA A 6 -11.61 2.05 8.42
C ALA A 6 -11.94 1.51 7.02
N LEU A 7 -12.63 2.30 6.19
CA LEU A 7 -12.89 1.95 4.79
C LEU A 7 -11.58 1.75 4.01
N VAL A 8 -10.62 2.67 4.18
CA VAL A 8 -9.29 2.56 3.56
C VAL A 8 -8.58 1.28 3.99
N THR A 9 -8.64 0.93 5.27
CA THR A 9 -8.06 -0.31 5.79
C THR A 9 -8.70 -1.54 5.12
N LEU A 10 -10.03 -1.58 5.05
CA LEU A 10 -10.78 -2.66 4.39
C LEU A 10 -10.41 -2.80 2.90
N LEU A 11 -10.38 -1.68 2.17
CA LEU A 11 -9.99 -1.67 0.76
C LEU A 11 -8.53 -2.09 0.55
N THR A 12 -7.63 -1.75 1.49
CA THR A 12 -6.23 -2.19 1.47
C THR A 12 -6.13 -3.72 1.62
N MET A 13 -7.01 -4.34 2.40
CA MET A 13 -7.07 -5.81 2.49
C MET A 13 -7.47 -6.45 1.16
N PHE A 14 -8.43 -5.86 0.45
CA PHE A 14 -8.79 -6.31 -0.90
C PHE A 14 -7.65 -6.13 -1.91
N LEU A 15 -6.89 -5.03 -1.83
CA LEU A 15 -5.69 -4.83 -2.63
C LEU A 15 -4.64 -5.92 -2.36
N LEU A 16 -4.33 -6.20 -1.09
CA LEU A 16 -3.40 -7.27 -0.72
C LEU A 16 -3.86 -8.63 -1.25
N ALA A 17 -5.14 -8.98 -1.07
CA ALA A 17 -5.73 -10.19 -1.62
C ALA A 17 -5.60 -10.26 -3.15
N GLY A 18 -5.85 -9.16 -3.85
CA GLY A 18 -5.68 -9.05 -5.30
C GLY A 18 -4.24 -9.29 -5.76
N THR A 19 -3.25 -8.70 -5.07
CA THR A 19 -1.83 -8.93 -5.41
C THR A 19 -1.38 -10.35 -5.11
N MET A 20 -1.86 -10.97 -4.02
CA MET A 20 -1.61 -12.38 -3.72
C MET A 20 -2.18 -13.29 -4.82
N TYR A 21 -3.42 -13.03 -5.24
CA TYR A 21 -4.05 -13.77 -6.33
C TYR A 21 -3.26 -13.64 -7.63
N ALA A 22 -2.77 -12.45 -7.97
CA ALA A 22 -1.95 -12.23 -9.17
C ALA A 22 -0.67 -13.08 -9.17
N VAL A 23 0.01 -13.19 -8.02
CA VAL A 23 1.20 -14.05 -7.86
C VAL A 23 0.85 -15.52 -8.02
N SER A 24 -0.20 -16.00 -7.34
CA SER A 24 -0.66 -17.39 -7.43
C SER A 24 -1.06 -17.76 -8.86
N ARG A 25 -1.74 -16.85 -9.57
CA ARG A 25 -2.12 -17.05 -10.97
C ARG A 25 -0.91 -17.14 -11.89
N ALA A 26 0.07 -16.23 -11.73
CA ALA A 26 1.29 -16.25 -12.52
C ALA A 26 2.14 -17.50 -12.23
N ARG A 27 2.19 -17.94 -10.98
CA ARG A 27 2.85 -19.17 -10.55
C ARG A 27 2.29 -20.38 -11.29
N GLY A 28 0.96 -20.56 -11.26
CA GLY A 28 0.30 -21.66 -11.95
C GLY A 28 0.48 -21.61 -13.46
N ARG A 29 0.32 -20.43 -14.06
CA ARG A 29 0.44 -20.23 -15.52
C ARG A 29 1.82 -20.54 -16.07
N HIS A 30 2.88 -20.27 -15.30
CA HIS A 30 4.26 -20.44 -15.73
C HIS A 30 4.97 -21.63 -15.08
N GLY A 31 4.24 -22.51 -14.38
CA GLY A 31 4.79 -23.74 -13.81
C GLY A 31 5.86 -23.53 -12.73
N ILE A 32 5.84 -22.39 -12.02
CA ILE A 32 6.86 -22.07 -11.02
C ILE A 32 6.61 -22.87 -9.74
N LYS A 33 7.36 -23.95 -9.52
CA LYS A 33 7.22 -24.79 -8.33
C LYS A 33 7.69 -24.06 -7.07
N ALA A 34 6.93 -24.14 -5.98
CA ALA A 34 7.41 -23.68 -4.67
C ALA A 34 8.65 -24.50 -4.24
N PRO A 35 9.62 -23.92 -3.51
CA PRO A 35 9.66 -22.57 -2.95
C PRO A 35 10.24 -21.50 -3.89
N ALA A 36 10.40 -21.77 -5.20
CA ALA A 36 11.02 -20.82 -6.11
C ALA A 36 10.23 -19.50 -6.22
N VAL A 37 11.00 -18.41 -6.23
CA VAL A 37 10.55 -17.00 -6.35
C VAL A 37 11.15 -16.29 -7.57
N THR A 38 11.84 -17.03 -8.43
CA THR A 38 12.37 -16.58 -9.72
C THR A 38 11.93 -17.53 -10.84
N GLY A 39 12.00 -17.07 -12.09
CA GLY A 39 11.64 -17.85 -13.26
C GLY A 39 11.10 -17.00 -14.40
N HIS A 40 9.80 -17.06 -14.66
CA HIS A 40 9.21 -16.29 -15.76
C HIS A 40 9.08 -14.80 -15.41
N PRO A 41 9.46 -13.85 -16.28
CA PRO A 41 9.43 -12.41 -15.97
C PRO A 41 8.06 -11.89 -15.49
N ALA A 42 6.96 -12.42 -16.05
CA ALA A 42 5.62 -12.04 -15.61
C ALA A 42 5.31 -12.49 -14.17
N PHE A 43 5.84 -13.63 -13.74
CA PHE A 43 5.73 -14.08 -12.36
C PHE A 43 6.59 -13.22 -11.44
N GLU A 44 7.82 -12.91 -11.82
CA GLU A 44 8.70 -12.05 -11.03
C GLU A 44 8.11 -10.66 -10.85
N ARG A 45 7.53 -10.05 -11.90
CA ARG A 45 6.81 -8.77 -11.77
C ARG A 45 5.64 -8.86 -10.80
N ALA A 46 4.80 -9.90 -10.90
CA ALA A 46 3.69 -10.10 -9.97
C ALA A 46 4.19 -10.24 -8.52
N TYR A 47 5.25 -11.02 -8.31
CA TYR A 47 5.86 -11.24 -7.01
C TYR A 47 6.42 -9.93 -6.43
N ARG A 48 7.13 -9.13 -7.24
CA ARG A 48 7.64 -7.81 -6.84
C ARG A 48 6.52 -6.82 -6.51
N VAL A 49 5.41 -6.84 -7.26
CA VAL A 49 4.22 -6.03 -6.96
C VAL A 49 3.63 -6.39 -5.60
N GLN A 50 3.43 -7.68 -5.32
CA GLN A 50 2.91 -8.15 -4.04
C GLN A 50 3.85 -7.78 -2.89
N MET A 51 5.14 -8.10 -2.98
CA MET A 51 6.12 -7.81 -1.92
C MET A 51 6.21 -6.31 -1.62
N ASN A 52 6.32 -5.46 -2.65
CA ASN A 52 6.42 -4.01 -2.43
C ASN A 52 5.11 -3.41 -1.87
N THR A 53 3.96 -3.97 -2.25
CA THR A 53 2.67 -3.55 -1.68
C THR A 53 2.54 -4.00 -0.23
N LEU A 54 3.02 -5.20 0.10
CA LEU A 54 3.05 -5.71 1.47
C LEU A 54 3.94 -4.84 2.38
N GLU A 55 5.20 -4.61 1.98
CA GLU A 55 6.14 -3.71 2.67
C GLU A 55 5.54 -2.31 2.88
N GLY A 56 4.95 -1.77 1.82
CA GLY A 56 4.25 -0.48 1.87
C GLY A 56 3.08 -0.47 2.86
N THR A 57 2.29 -1.54 2.90
CA THR A 57 1.12 -1.65 3.78
C THR A 57 1.51 -1.72 5.25
N VAL A 58 2.61 -2.43 5.56
CA VAL A 58 3.16 -2.55 6.92
C VAL A 58 3.57 -1.18 7.48
N MET A 59 4.14 -0.29 6.66
CA MET A 59 4.43 1.09 7.09
C MET A 59 3.16 1.96 7.10
N PHE A 60 2.28 1.76 6.14
CA PHE A 60 1.09 2.58 5.92
C PHE A 60 0.06 2.46 7.06
N LEU A 61 -0.33 1.25 7.46
CA LEU A 61 -1.41 1.06 8.43
C LEU A 61 -1.10 1.71 9.80
N PRO A 62 0.09 1.53 10.41
CA PRO A 62 0.43 2.23 11.64
C PRO A 62 0.40 3.75 11.47
N THR A 63 0.96 4.30 10.39
CA THR A 63 0.93 5.75 10.14
C THR A 63 -0.49 6.29 9.98
N LEU A 64 -1.37 5.56 9.29
CA LEU A 64 -2.77 5.89 9.12
C LEU A 64 -3.49 5.98 10.47
N TRP A 65 -3.33 4.97 11.32
CA TRP A 65 -4.05 4.90 12.59
C TRP A 65 -3.50 5.85 13.65
N LEU A 66 -2.20 6.12 13.66
CA LEU A 66 -1.61 7.19 14.48
C LEU A 66 -2.21 8.54 14.11
N ALA A 67 -2.21 8.90 12.82
CA ALA A 67 -2.83 10.16 12.39
C ALA A 67 -4.34 10.19 12.69
N ALA A 68 -5.05 9.09 12.41
CA ALA A 68 -6.51 9.04 12.53
C ALA A 68 -7.02 9.17 13.97
N ASN A 69 -6.39 8.47 14.92
CA ASN A 69 -6.82 8.44 16.32
C ASN A 69 -6.51 9.74 17.06
N TYR A 70 -5.50 10.48 16.62
CA TYR A 70 -4.95 11.62 17.36
C TYR A 70 -5.17 12.97 16.67
N GLY A 71 -6.35 13.12 16.04
CA GLY A 71 -6.88 14.42 15.61
C GLY A 71 -6.98 14.63 14.10
N PHE A 72 -6.46 13.72 13.28
CA PHE A 72 -6.46 13.86 11.82
C PHE A 72 -7.36 12.85 11.09
N SER A 73 -8.34 12.22 11.76
CA SER A 73 -9.24 11.18 11.20
C SER A 73 -9.68 11.40 9.74
N GLY A 74 -10.21 12.59 9.40
CA GLY A 74 -10.69 12.90 8.05
C GLY A 74 -9.55 13.01 7.02
N TRP A 75 -8.52 13.80 7.33
CA TRP A 75 -7.35 14.00 6.46
C TRP A 75 -6.54 12.72 6.28
N ALA A 76 -6.41 11.91 7.34
CA ALA A 76 -5.79 10.59 7.29
C ALA A 76 -6.56 9.66 6.35
N GLY A 77 -7.90 9.68 6.39
CA GLY A 77 -8.74 8.95 5.46
C GLY A 77 -8.53 9.37 4.00
N ILE A 78 -8.48 10.68 3.71
CA ILE A 78 -8.24 11.20 2.35
C ILE A 78 -6.85 10.79 1.84
N ALA A 79 -5.80 11.02 2.62
CA ALA A 79 -4.45 10.60 2.26
C ALA A 79 -4.36 9.08 2.08
N GLY A 80 -5.09 8.32 2.90
CA GLY A 80 -5.22 6.88 2.76
C GLY A 80 -5.86 6.43 1.45
N LEU A 81 -6.91 7.11 0.99
CA LEU A 81 -7.51 6.85 -0.33
C LEU A 81 -6.54 7.16 -1.47
N VAL A 82 -5.81 8.28 -1.40
CA VAL A 82 -4.79 8.63 -2.41
C VAL A 82 -3.68 7.57 -2.45
N TRP A 83 -3.23 7.10 -1.27
CA TRP A 83 -2.25 6.02 -1.17
C TRP A 83 -2.76 4.75 -1.85
N LEU A 84 -3.99 4.35 -1.56
CA LEU A 84 -4.63 3.16 -2.13
C LEU A 84 -4.73 3.24 -3.65
N VAL A 85 -5.21 4.37 -4.19
CA VAL A 85 -5.31 4.61 -5.64
C VAL A 85 -3.93 4.54 -6.30
N GLY A 86 -2.92 5.16 -5.69
CA GLY A 86 -1.53 5.08 -6.14
C GLY A 86 -1.01 3.64 -6.19
N ARG A 87 -1.35 2.82 -5.18
CA ARG A 87 -0.96 1.40 -5.13
C ARG A 87 -1.68 0.53 -6.15
N VAL A 88 -2.97 0.77 -6.38
CA VAL A 88 -3.71 0.08 -7.46
C VAL A 88 -3.09 0.42 -8.82
N TRP A 89 -2.80 1.71 -9.07
CA TRP A 89 -2.13 2.12 -10.30
C TRP A 89 -0.74 1.47 -10.43
N TYR A 90 0.08 1.54 -9.38
CA TYR A 90 1.39 0.88 -9.34
C TYR A 90 1.31 -0.60 -9.71
N ALA A 91 0.38 -1.34 -9.08
CA ALA A 91 0.21 -2.77 -9.34
C ALA A 91 -0.19 -3.06 -10.78
N LEU A 92 -1.19 -2.35 -11.31
CA LEU A 92 -1.66 -2.54 -12.69
C LEU A 92 -0.59 -2.18 -13.72
N ALA A 93 0.11 -1.07 -13.52
CA ALA A 93 1.15 -0.62 -14.42
C ALA A 93 2.33 -1.58 -14.45
N TYR A 94 2.83 -1.99 -13.29
CA TYR A 94 3.98 -2.89 -13.19
C TYR A 94 3.65 -4.31 -13.70
N LEU A 95 2.44 -4.82 -13.45
CA LEU A 95 2.03 -6.12 -14.02
C LEU A 95 2.07 -6.11 -15.56
N LYS A 96 1.71 -4.96 -16.17
CA LYS A 96 1.73 -4.78 -17.63
C LYS A 96 3.14 -4.54 -18.18
N ASP A 97 3.91 -3.66 -17.53
CA ASP A 97 5.20 -3.18 -18.00
C ASP A 97 6.04 -2.66 -16.81
N GLU A 98 7.22 -3.24 -16.61
CA GLU A 98 8.11 -2.89 -15.51
C GLU A 98 8.61 -1.44 -15.53
N THR A 99 8.64 -0.81 -16.70
CA THR A 99 9.09 0.57 -16.86
C THR A 99 8.05 1.59 -16.41
N LYS A 100 6.76 1.20 -16.33
CA LYS A 100 5.63 2.12 -16.10
C LYS A 100 5.20 2.23 -14.64
N ARG A 101 5.96 1.65 -13.72
CA ARG A 101 5.63 1.62 -12.28
C ARG A 101 5.85 2.95 -11.53
N GLY A 102 6.66 3.86 -12.07
CA GLY A 102 7.13 5.07 -11.37
C GLY A 102 6.02 6.03 -10.89
N PRO A 103 5.05 6.41 -11.75
CA PRO A 103 4.02 7.40 -11.36
C PRO A 103 3.15 6.94 -10.20
N GLY A 104 2.57 5.72 -10.27
CA GLY A 104 1.73 5.17 -9.21
C GLY A 104 2.49 5.01 -7.89
N PHE A 105 3.76 4.59 -7.95
CA PHE A 105 4.62 4.54 -6.77
C PHE A 105 4.79 5.92 -6.14
N THR A 106 5.09 6.93 -6.94
CA THR A 106 5.34 8.31 -6.47
C THR A 106 4.10 8.90 -5.80
N VAL A 107 2.92 8.72 -6.40
CA VAL A 107 1.64 9.14 -5.80
C VAL A 107 1.43 8.47 -4.43
N SER A 108 1.65 7.15 -4.34
CA SER A 108 1.51 6.45 -3.07
C SER A 108 2.55 6.90 -2.04
N ALA A 109 3.78 7.20 -2.45
CA ALA A 109 4.83 7.67 -1.56
C ALA A 109 4.50 9.05 -0.97
N ILE A 110 4.06 10.00 -1.80
CA ILE A 110 3.65 11.35 -1.35
C ILE A 110 2.50 11.26 -0.34
N ALA A 111 1.50 10.43 -0.64
CA ALA A 111 0.36 10.22 0.27
C ALA A 111 0.80 9.62 1.62
N TRP A 112 1.75 8.67 1.60
CA TRP A 112 2.31 8.11 2.82
C TRP A 112 3.14 9.14 3.61
N VAL A 113 3.94 9.98 2.94
CA VAL A 113 4.69 11.05 3.61
C VAL A 113 3.74 12.04 4.29
N ALA A 114 2.62 12.40 3.64
CA ALA A 114 1.61 13.24 4.27
C ALA A 114 1.01 12.59 5.53
N LEU A 115 0.73 11.28 5.48
CA LEU A 115 0.30 10.51 6.66
C LEU A 115 1.34 10.49 7.77
N LEU A 116 2.61 10.30 7.41
CA LEU A 116 3.71 10.29 8.36
C LEU A 116 3.85 11.64 9.07
N VAL A 117 3.78 12.74 8.33
CA VAL A 117 3.81 14.10 8.92
C VAL A 117 2.65 14.30 9.89
N MET A 118 1.42 13.92 9.51
CA MET A 118 0.27 13.99 10.43
C MET A 118 0.48 13.12 11.67
N ALA A 119 0.99 11.91 11.52
CA ALA A 119 1.29 11.01 12.64
C ALA A 119 2.36 11.61 13.58
N CYS A 120 3.44 12.17 13.04
CA CYS A 120 4.49 12.83 13.82
C CYS A 120 3.93 14.03 14.61
N ILE A 121 3.18 14.93 13.95
CA ILE A 121 2.55 16.08 14.62
C ILE A 121 1.65 15.59 15.75
N ALA A 122 0.85 14.55 15.49
CA ALA A 122 -0.07 14.02 16.48
C ALA A 122 0.65 13.45 17.71
N VAL A 123 1.67 12.60 17.51
CA VAL A 123 2.45 12.02 18.62
C VAL A 123 3.21 13.11 19.39
N CYS A 124 3.90 14.03 18.70
CA CYS A 124 4.60 15.13 19.36
C CYS A 124 3.65 15.99 20.20
N ARG A 125 2.46 16.31 19.68
CA ARG A 125 1.44 17.05 20.42
C ARG A 125 1.01 16.31 21.69
N LEU A 126 0.82 14.99 21.63
CA LEU A 126 0.46 14.20 22.81
C LEU A 126 1.58 14.20 23.85
N MET A 127 2.84 14.12 23.43
CA MET A 127 3.99 14.16 24.34
C MET A 127 4.18 15.54 25.01
N LEU A 128 3.71 16.63 24.39
CA LEU A 128 3.81 17.98 24.93
C LEU A 128 2.63 18.36 25.83
N LEU A 129 1.47 17.74 25.64
CA LEU A 129 0.23 18.05 26.36
C LEU A 129 -0.13 17.00 27.43
N GLY A 130 0.48 15.82 27.38
CA GLY A 130 0.41 14.79 28.42
C GLY A 130 1.51 14.96 29.44
#